data_AF-A0AAU4TM59-F1
#
_entry.id   AF-A0AAU4TM59-F1
#
_cell.length_a   1.000
_cell.length_b   1.000
_cell.length_c   1.000
_cell.angle_alpha   90.00
_cell.angle_beta   90.00
_cell.angle_gamma   90.00
#
_symmetry.space_group_name_H-M   'P 1'
#
loop_
_entity.id
_entity.type
_entity.pdbx_description
1 polymer ?
#
loop_
_entity_poly.entity_id
_entity_poly.type
_entity_poly.pdbx_seq_one_letter_code
_entity_poly.pdbx_strand_id
1 'polypeptide(L)'
;MSDPTYALPTMPSSAPDEPRAPDPMAVALGNASLLGVGYLMLRRRGLALAAVAGTTVLVWRLVTTTSPSYEVALLGWWAAVVAHGWFLARGGGGSRGAVRRQRLVALGITLPVLLAVGLLRFDASRIGRSVTEARESGDCARVSDAQDRVWFGPRLADAPLTARGDEAVAACDRLRTAGAELSTALTGDTEALTEGFDTLASVLAEDGNEKTAEATLNGFLGGLPAKDPCDTATVTDWLRDRKWSHDLLERTADAAGRTEPAALVGCGDDLLADGDWEEARTDYDRLLSRYPGSGLADRARKGARKATLSIELANVRGLLHSETGTQPEYCSNPAQYSGAKPMGKGTNPALFYTSDQYGTTSDYPKRFPGSWKAGDATDAVLVVCMGEGASGDSVETCPYRSESTDNVGYVSFHKIEIPVKVYELRTGRLVANRKIQISGTSCPATIYTAETTVSVYVDPSKSDVRSAFRPLVVR
;
A
#
# COMPACT_ATOMS: atom_id res chain seq x y z
N MET A 1 31.59 -65.82 -116.11
CA MET A 1 30.29 -65.82 -115.40
C MET A 1 30.60 -65.38 -113.98
N SER A 2 30.07 -64.23 -113.61
CA SER A 2 30.35 -63.51 -112.37
C SER A 2 29.03 -63.34 -111.63
N ASP A 3 29.00 -63.66 -110.33
CA ASP A 3 28.02 -63.17 -109.35
C ASP A 3 28.61 -63.36 -107.92
N PRO A 4 28.23 -62.54 -106.93
CA PRO A 4 29.19 -61.71 -106.21
C PRO A 4 29.20 -61.95 -104.69
N THR A 5 30.21 -61.37 -104.07
CA THR A 5 30.49 -61.35 -102.62
C THR A 5 29.68 -60.28 -101.90
N TYR A 6 29.03 -60.63 -100.78
CA TYR A 6 28.37 -59.70 -99.87
C TYR A 6 29.38 -59.03 -98.93
N ALA A 7 29.29 -57.69 -98.80
CA ALA A 7 30.07 -56.88 -97.87
C ALA A 7 29.29 -56.59 -96.57
N LEU A 8 29.98 -56.66 -95.44
CA LEU A 8 29.47 -56.34 -94.10
C LEU A 8 29.44 -54.81 -93.84
N PRO A 9 28.46 -54.28 -93.08
CA PRO A 9 28.34 -52.85 -92.78
C PRO A 9 29.38 -52.38 -91.76
N THR A 10 29.98 -51.22 -92.02
CA THR A 10 30.94 -50.51 -91.16
C THR A 10 30.19 -49.68 -90.11
N MET A 11 30.48 -49.90 -88.82
CA MET A 11 29.98 -49.06 -87.72
C MET A 11 30.80 -47.74 -87.65
N PRO A 12 30.15 -46.56 -87.55
CA PRO A 12 30.87 -45.30 -87.38
C PRO A 12 31.39 -45.13 -85.94
N SER A 13 32.66 -44.71 -85.86
CA SER A 13 33.38 -44.31 -84.66
C SER A 13 32.82 -43.01 -84.07
N SER A 14 32.45 -43.02 -82.79
CA SER A 14 32.01 -41.83 -82.05
C SER A 14 33.20 -40.90 -81.75
N ALA A 15 33.19 -39.71 -82.33
CA ALA A 15 34.09 -38.62 -81.96
C ALA A 15 33.77 -38.09 -80.53
N PRO A 16 34.75 -37.52 -79.80
CA PRO A 16 34.51 -36.92 -78.48
C PRO A 16 33.64 -35.65 -78.59
N ASP A 17 32.64 -35.54 -77.71
CA ASP A 17 31.76 -34.37 -77.57
C ASP A 17 32.59 -33.09 -77.34
N GLU A 18 32.49 -32.12 -78.26
CA GLU A 18 32.98 -30.77 -78.01
C GLU A 18 32.30 -30.16 -76.76
N PRO A 19 33.04 -29.46 -75.89
CA PRO A 19 32.47 -28.82 -74.71
C PRO A 19 31.42 -27.78 -75.12
N ARG A 20 30.14 -28.11 -74.87
CA ARG A 20 29.00 -27.20 -75.09
C ARG A 20 29.27 -25.86 -74.39
N ALA A 21 29.19 -24.78 -75.14
CA ALA A 21 29.32 -23.44 -74.60
C ALA A 21 28.22 -23.19 -73.55
N PRO A 22 28.55 -22.64 -72.37
CA PRO A 22 27.60 -22.43 -71.30
C PRO A 22 26.52 -21.40 -71.71
N ASP A 23 25.25 -21.76 -71.53
CA ASP A 23 24.11 -20.89 -71.83
C ASP A 23 24.16 -19.61 -70.97
N PRO A 24 24.24 -18.40 -71.59
CA PRO A 24 24.26 -17.14 -70.88
C PRO A 24 23.07 -16.90 -69.94
N MET A 25 21.92 -17.51 -70.23
CA MET A 25 20.72 -17.38 -69.40
C MET A 25 20.80 -18.28 -68.17
N ALA A 26 21.33 -19.49 -68.31
CA ALA A 26 21.55 -20.39 -67.18
C ALA A 26 22.57 -19.79 -66.19
N VAL A 27 23.63 -19.15 -66.70
CA VAL A 27 24.62 -18.43 -65.89
C VAL A 27 24.01 -17.22 -65.17
N ALA A 28 23.20 -16.42 -65.88
CA ALA A 28 22.54 -15.26 -65.28
C ALA A 28 21.56 -15.68 -64.17
N LEU A 29 20.76 -16.74 -64.40
CA LEU A 29 19.85 -17.31 -63.39
C LEU A 29 20.60 -17.89 -62.20
N GLY A 30 21.70 -18.61 -62.43
CA GLY A 30 22.56 -19.11 -61.36
C GLY A 30 23.10 -17.97 -60.49
N ASN A 31 23.51 -16.86 -61.10
CA ASN A 31 23.99 -15.68 -60.38
C ASN A 31 22.88 -14.85 -59.72
N ALA A 32 21.64 -14.92 -60.24
CA ALA A 32 20.49 -14.24 -59.63
C ALA A 32 20.12 -14.80 -58.25
N SER A 33 20.57 -16.02 -57.93
CA SER A 33 20.47 -16.59 -56.58
C SER A 33 21.41 -15.93 -55.56
N LEU A 34 22.34 -15.06 -55.97
CA LEU A 34 23.42 -14.46 -55.16
C LEU A 34 24.41 -15.45 -54.53
N LEU A 35 24.25 -16.75 -54.79
CA LEU A 35 25.12 -17.82 -54.30
C LEU A 35 26.32 -18.10 -55.22
N GLY A 36 26.54 -17.27 -56.24
CA GLY A 36 27.68 -17.40 -57.17
C GLY A 36 27.61 -18.61 -58.12
N VAL A 37 26.45 -19.28 -58.21
CA VAL A 37 26.26 -20.52 -58.99
C VAL A 37 26.57 -20.31 -60.48
N GLY A 38 26.24 -19.16 -61.06
CA GLY A 38 26.54 -18.85 -62.46
C GLY A 38 28.05 -18.77 -62.74
N TYR A 39 28.83 -18.21 -61.80
CA TYR A 39 30.29 -18.21 -61.93
C TYR A 39 30.91 -19.61 -61.77
N LEU A 40 30.29 -20.49 -60.97
CA LEU A 40 30.70 -21.89 -60.88
C LEU A 40 30.42 -22.64 -62.19
N MET A 41 29.30 -22.36 -62.86
CA MET A 41 28.99 -22.92 -64.20
C MET A 41 29.99 -22.46 -65.27
N LEU A 42 30.53 -21.23 -65.14
CA LEU A 42 31.64 -20.73 -65.94
C LEU A 42 33.03 -21.25 -65.46
N ARG A 43 33.07 -22.15 -64.47
CA ARG A 43 34.28 -22.67 -63.79
C ARG A 43 35.18 -21.59 -63.15
N ARG A 44 34.66 -20.39 -62.90
CA ARG A 44 35.39 -19.25 -62.29
C ARG A 44 35.14 -19.19 -60.77
N ARG A 45 35.79 -20.09 -60.03
CA ARG A 45 35.62 -20.26 -58.57
C ARG A 45 35.93 -18.99 -57.76
N GLY A 46 36.92 -18.19 -58.16
CA GLY A 46 37.26 -16.94 -57.46
C GLY A 46 36.12 -15.90 -57.49
N LEU A 47 35.42 -15.78 -58.62
CA LEU A 47 34.27 -14.87 -58.74
C LEU A 47 33.04 -15.37 -57.98
N ALA A 48 32.84 -16.69 -57.91
CA ALA A 48 31.78 -17.28 -57.10
C ALA A 48 31.97 -16.95 -55.61
N LEU A 49 33.20 -17.09 -55.08
CA LEU A 49 33.52 -16.75 -53.70
C LEU A 49 33.36 -15.24 -53.43
N ALA A 50 33.81 -14.38 -54.34
CA ALA A 50 33.64 -12.94 -54.21
C ALA A 50 32.16 -12.53 -54.21
N ALA A 51 31.35 -13.17 -55.06
CA ALA A 51 29.91 -12.95 -55.12
C ALA A 51 29.23 -13.29 -53.79
N VAL A 52 29.52 -14.48 -53.24
CA VAL A 52 28.98 -14.93 -51.96
C VAL A 52 29.46 -14.02 -50.82
N ALA A 53 30.76 -13.71 -50.75
CA ALA A 53 31.31 -12.85 -49.70
C ALA A 53 30.69 -11.45 -49.72
N GLY A 54 30.55 -10.83 -50.90
CA GLY A 54 29.90 -9.53 -51.04
C GLY A 54 28.42 -9.57 -50.63
N THR A 55 27.70 -10.62 -51.02
CA THR A 55 26.31 -10.84 -50.58
C THR A 55 26.23 -11.00 -49.06
N THR A 56 27.09 -11.82 -48.46
CA THR A 56 27.11 -12.03 -46.99
C THR A 56 27.40 -10.74 -46.24
N VAL A 57 28.37 -9.94 -46.70
CA VAL A 57 28.70 -8.64 -46.08
C VAL A 57 27.53 -7.66 -46.20
N LEU A 58 26.88 -7.58 -47.36
CA LEU A 58 25.73 -6.69 -47.57
C LEU A 58 24.52 -7.13 -46.75
N VAL A 59 24.24 -8.43 -46.68
CA VAL A 59 23.16 -8.99 -45.85
C VAL A 59 23.46 -8.76 -44.36
N TRP A 60 24.69 -8.99 -43.89
CA TRP A 60 25.08 -8.66 -42.53
C TRP A 60 24.87 -7.17 -42.24
N ARG A 61 25.39 -6.28 -43.09
CA ARG A 61 25.21 -4.84 -42.91
C ARG A 61 23.74 -4.42 -42.91
N LEU A 62 22.93 -5.03 -43.77
CA LEU A 62 21.49 -4.79 -43.82
C LEU A 62 20.76 -5.24 -42.54
N VAL A 63 21.22 -6.32 -41.91
CA VAL A 63 20.66 -6.82 -40.63
C VAL A 63 21.11 -5.99 -39.43
N THR A 64 22.34 -5.46 -39.45
CA THR A 64 22.94 -4.75 -38.31
C THR A 64 22.77 -3.24 -38.33
N THR A 65 22.29 -2.66 -39.44
CA THR A 65 22.18 -1.21 -39.61
C THR A 65 20.81 -0.82 -40.15
N THR A 66 20.32 0.35 -39.75
CA THR A 66 19.00 0.88 -40.13
C THR A 66 19.02 1.74 -41.40
N SER A 67 20.11 1.72 -42.18
CA SER A 67 20.28 2.61 -43.33
C SER A 67 19.65 2.03 -44.61
N PRO A 68 18.77 2.78 -45.31
CA PRO A 68 18.15 2.33 -46.57
C PRO A 68 19.17 2.21 -47.72
N SER A 69 20.37 2.81 -47.56
CA SER A 69 21.43 2.73 -48.56
C SER A 69 21.93 1.31 -48.84
N TYR A 70 21.87 0.40 -47.86
CA TYR A 70 22.31 -0.98 -48.03
C TYR A 70 21.33 -1.84 -48.83
N GLU A 71 20.04 -1.47 -48.85
CA GLU A 71 19.04 -2.09 -49.72
C GLU A 71 19.33 -1.76 -51.18
N VAL A 72 19.57 -0.48 -51.47
CA VAL A 72 19.96 0.00 -52.80
C VAL A 72 21.30 -0.63 -53.22
N ALA A 73 22.24 -0.75 -52.29
CA ALA A 73 23.51 -1.42 -52.54
C ALA A 73 23.35 -2.92 -52.84
N LEU A 74 22.47 -3.63 -52.13
CA LEU A 74 22.19 -5.05 -52.37
C LEU A 74 21.48 -5.27 -53.72
N LEU A 75 20.53 -4.39 -54.08
CA LEU A 75 19.89 -4.41 -55.40
C LEU A 75 20.87 -4.10 -56.53
N GLY A 76 21.72 -3.08 -56.32
CA GLY A 76 22.80 -2.73 -57.25
C GLY A 76 23.80 -3.88 -57.42
N TRP A 77 24.19 -4.53 -56.32
CA TRP A 77 25.05 -5.70 -56.29
C TRP A 77 24.41 -6.89 -57.04
N TRP A 78 23.15 -7.17 -56.77
CA TRP A 78 22.39 -8.21 -57.46
C TRP A 78 22.37 -7.97 -58.98
N ALA A 79 22.02 -6.76 -59.40
CA ALA A 79 22.00 -6.39 -60.80
C ALA A 79 23.40 -6.51 -61.44
N ALA A 80 24.44 -6.08 -60.73
CA ALA A 80 25.82 -6.17 -61.19
C ALA A 80 26.28 -7.62 -61.37
N VAL A 81 26.02 -8.52 -60.42
CA VAL A 81 26.44 -9.92 -60.47
C VAL A 81 25.71 -10.70 -61.58
N VAL A 82 24.44 -10.37 -61.82
CA VAL A 82 23.64 -10.93 -62.93
C VAL A 82 24.14 -10.41 -64.28
N ALA A 83 24.29 -9.09 -64.42
CA ALA A 83 24.75 -8.46 -65.66
C ALA A 83 26.17 -8.90 -66.04
N HIS A 84 27.05 -8.99 -65.04
CA HIS A 84 28.43 -9.43 -65.23
C HIS A 84 28.52 -10.92 -65.59
N GLY A 85 27.76 -11.80 -64.93
CA GLY A 85 27.68 -13.22 -65.29
C GLY A 85 27.18 -13.43 -66.72
N TRP A 86 26.15 -12.68 -67.12
CA TRP A 86 25.62 -12.70 -68.49
C TRP A 86 26.62 -12.20 -69.52
N PHE A 87 27.32 -11.09 -69.23
CA PHE A 87 28.33 -10.52 -70.12
C PHE A 87 29.50 -11.50 -70.34
N LEU A 88 29.97 -12.15 -69.27
CA LEU A 88 31.04 -13.15 -69.36
C LEU A 88 30.65 -14.38 -70.18
N ALA A 89 29.39 -14.80 -70.13
CA ALA A 89 28.89 -15.94 -70.91
C ALA A 89 28.65 -15.59 -72.40
N ARG A 90 28.53 -14.29 -72.74
CA ARG A 90 28.24 -13.80 -74.10
C ARG A 90 29.43 -13.92 -75.08
N GLY A 91 30.61 -14.30 -74.60
CA GLY A 91 31.83 -14.47 -75.41
C GLY A 91 31.88 -15.70 -76.31
N GLY A 92 30.92 -16.64 -76.21
CA GLY A 92 30.77 -17.78 -77.12
C GLY A 92 29.60 -17.56 -78.08
N GLY A 93 29.88 -17.42 -79.38
CA GLY A 93 28.87 -17.08 -80.39
C GLY A 93 27.79 -18.16 -80.57
N GLY A 94 26.52 -17.79 -80.37
CA GLY A 94 25.38 -18.66 -80.66
C GLY A 94 24.00 -17.99 -80.53
N SER A 95 23.39 -17.68 -81.68
CA SER A 95 21.97 -17.41 -81.98
C SER A 95 21.17 -16.36 -81.17
N ARG A 96 20.78 -15.28 -81.87
CA ARG A 96 19.75 -14.31 -81.44
C ARG A 96 18.36 -14.88 -81.75
N GLY A 97 17.66 -15.44 -80.76
CA GLY A 97 16.34 -16.02 -81.03
C GLY A 97 15.46 -16.41 -79.85
N ALA A 98 15.53 -15.75 -78.68
CA ALA A 98 14.60 -16.02 -77.57
C ALA A 98 14.38 -14.83 -76.61
N VAL A 99 14.53 -13.59 -77.10
CA VAL A 99 14.80 -12.42 -76.25
C VAL A 99 13.58 -11.88 -75.47
N ARG A 100 12.34 -12.28 -75.80
CA ARG A 100 11.13 -11.67 -75.20
C ARG A 100 10.46 -12.51 -74.11
N ARG A 101 10.47 -13.84 -74.22
CA ARG A 101 9.77 -14.75 -73.29
C ARG A 101 10.56 -14.99 -72.00
N GLN A 102 11.89 -14.96 -72.08
CA GLN A 102 12.81 -15.18 -70.96
C GLN A 102 12.99 -13.93 -70.08
N ARG A 103 12.85 -12.72 -70.66
CA ARG A 103 12.81 -11.44 -69.92
C ARG A 103 11.58 -11.32 -69.01
N LEU A 104 10.45 -11.90 -69.40
CA LEU A 104 9.21 -11.91 -68.60
C LEU A 104 9.27 -12.89 -67.42
N VAL A 105 9.97 -14.02 -67.55
CA VAL A 105 10.11 -15.01 -66.47
C VAL A 105 11.08 -14.53 -65.39
N ALA A 106 12.17 -13.86 -65.76
CA ALA A 106 13.11 -13.27 -64.80
C ALA A 106 12.47 -12.08 -64.03
N LEU A 107 11.71 -11.21 -64.72
CA LEU A 107 10.87 -10.18 -64.07
C LEU A 107 9.76 -10.81 -63.22
N GLY A 108 9.19 -11.92 -63.66
CA GLY A 108 8.11 -12.62 -62.96
C GLY A 108 8.50 -13.30 -61.65
N ILE A 109 9.79 -13.43 -61.32
CA ILE A 109 10.26 -14.05 -60.06
C ILE A 109 10.96 -13.04 -59.15
N THR A 110 11.68 -12.06 -59.69
CA THR A 110 12.34 -11.02 -58.86
C THR A 110 11.38 -9.94 -58.38
N LEU A 111 10.41 -9.56 -59.22
CA LEU A 111 9.42 -8.55 -58.85
C LEU A 111 8.54 -9.00 -57.67
N PRO A 112 7.99 -10.24 -57.63
CA PRO A 112 7.21 -10.69 -56.48
C PRO A 112 8.01 -10.78 -55.19
N VAL A 113 9.27 -11.20 -55.24
CA VAL A 113 10.12 -11.32 -54.04
C VAL A 113 10.45 -9.93 -53.47
N LEU A 114 10.87 -8.99 -54.32
CA LEU A 114 11.15 -7.62 -53.88
C LEU A 114 9.88 -6.88 -53.43
N LEU A 115 8.75 -7.13 -54.10
CA LEU A 115 7.47 -6.52 -53.76
C LEU A 115 6.90 -7.11 -52.46
N ALA A 116 7.10 -8.41 -52.20
CA ALA A 116 6.78 -9.04 -50.92
C ALA A 116 7.63 -8.49 -49.77
N VAL A 117 8.96 -8.39 -49.95
CA VAL A 117 9.86 -7.82 -48.92
C VAL A 117 9.56 -6.34 -48.68
N GLY A 118 9.32 -5.57 -49.74
CA GLY A 118 8.95 -4.16 -49.65
C GLY A 118 7.60 -3.93 -48.95
N LEU A 119 6.58 -4.73 -49.25
CA LEU A 119 5.30 -4.68 -48.55
C LEU A 119 5.44 -5.06 -47.06
N LEU A 120 6.22 -6.10 -46.75
CA LEU A 120 6.44 -6.52 -45.37
C LEU A 120 7.15 -5.45 -44.53
N ARG A 121 8.14 -4.73 -45.09
CA ARG A 121 8.77 -3.59 -44.40
C ARG A 121 7.88 -2.36 -44.31
N PHE A 122 7.08 -2.08 -45.35
CA PHE A 122 6.12 -0.99 -45.30
C PHE A 122 5.11 -1.21 -44.16
N ASP A 123 4.58 -2.42 -44.03
CA ASP A 123 3.68 -2.80 -42.93
C ASP A 123 4.38 -2.69 -41.57
N ALA A 124 5.62 -3.19 -41.43
CA ALA A 124 6.39 -3.08 -40.19
C ALA A 124 6.62 -1.62 -39.76
N SER A 125 6.96 -0.72 -40.71
CA SER A 125 7.16 0.71 -40.44
C SER A 125 5.87 1.45 -40.05
N ARG A 126 4.72 0.98 -40.56
CA ARG A 126 3.40 1.53 -40.22
C ARG A 126 2.99 1.11 -38.82
N ILE A 127 3.24 -0.16 -38.47
CA ILE A 127 3.00 -0.69 -37.13
C ILE A 127 3.90 0.01 -36.10
N GLY A 128 5.19 0.17 -36.41
CA GLY A 128 6.13 0.90 -35.54
C GLY A 128 5.69 2.34 -35.26
N ARG A 129 5.22 3.07 -36.28
CA ARG A 129 4.62 4.40 -36.08
C ARG A 129 3.38 4.37 -35.20
N SER A 130 2.46 3.42 -35.42
CA SER A 130 1.28 3.32 -34.56
C SER A 130 1.61 2.98 -33.11
N VAL A 131 2.66 2.19 -32.85
CA VAL A 131 3.14 1.89 -31.49
C VAL A 131 3.75 3.12 -30.84
N THR A 132 4.58 3.89 -31.57
CA THR A 132 5.14 5.15 -31.08
C THR A 132 4.06 6.18 -30.80
N GLU A 133 3.11 6.35 -31.73
CA GLU A 133 1.98 7.28 -31.61
C GLU A 133 1.04 6.89 -30.47
N ALA A 134 0.82 5.58 -30.24
CA ALA A 134 0.09 5.06 -29.09
C ALA A 134 0.82 5.32 -27.77
N ARG A 135 2.15 5.13 -27.72
CA ARG A 135 3.02 5.48 -26.57
C ARG A 135 2.96 6.97 -26.25
N GLU A 136 3.08 7.83 -27.26
CA GLU A 136 2.96 9.28 -27.11
C GLU A 136 1.56 9.70 -26.61
N SER A 137 0.53 8.92 -26.93
CA SER A 137 -0.84 9.11 -26.42
C SER A 137 -1.12 8.50 -25.04
N GLY A 138 -0.20 7.68 -24.49
CA GLY A 138 -0.36 6.98 -23.22
C GLY A 138 -1.37 5.83 -23.21
N ASP A 139 -1.80 5.34 -24.38
CA ASP A 139 -2.86 4.33 -24.52
C ASP A 139 -2.26 2.91 -24.67
N CYS A 140 -2.02 2.25 -23.53
CA CYS A 140 -1.48 0.87 -23.52
C CYS A 140 -2.37 -0.15 -24.23
N ALA A 141 -3.69 0.05 -24.28
CA ALA A 141 -4.58 -0.85 -24.99
C ALA A 141 -4.35 -0.76 -26.51
N ARG A 142 -4.10 0.45 -27.03
CA ARG A 142 -3.66 0.63 -28.43
C ARG A 142 -2.26 0.09 -28.71
N VAL A 143 -1.33 0.17 -27.76
CA VAL A 143 0.02 -0.40 -27.90
C VAL A 143 -0.08 -1.92 -28.11
N SER A 144 -0.86 -2.62 -27.29
CA SER A 144 -1.09 -4.06 -27.42
C SER A 144 -1.83 -4.44 -28.71
N ASP A 145 -2.93 -3.75 -29.06
CA ASP A 145 -3.70 -4.05 -30.28
C ASP A 145 -2.91 -3.79 -31.57
N ALA A 146 -2.01 -2.80 -31.56
CA ALA A 146 -1.10 -2.55 -32.68
C ALA A 146 -0.07 -3.68 -32.87
N GLN A 147 0.31 -4.34 -31.78
CA GLN A 147 1.33 -5.38 -31.78
C GLN A 147 0.80 -6.78 -32.07
N ASP A 148 -0.44 -7.09 -31.68
CA ASP A 148 -1.12 -8.35 -32.04
C ASP A 148 -1.26 -8.53 -33.56
N ARG A 149 -1.15 -7.43 -34.32
CA ARG A 149 -1.13 -7.43 -35.80
C ARG A 149 0.22 -7.86 -36.39
N VAL A 150 1.26 -8.02 -35.57
CA VAL A 150 2.60 -8.46 -35.98
C VAL A 150 2.66 -10.00 -36.04
N TRP A 151 2.43 -10.57 -37.22
CA TRP A 151 2.61 -12.01 -37.47
C TRP A 151 4.06 -12.38 -37.85
N PHE A 152 4.32 -13.65 -38.18
CA PHE A 152 5.67 -14.19 -38.42
C PHE A 152 6.44 -13.50 -39.56
N GLY A 153 5.74 -12.93 -40.56
CA GLY A 153 6.35 -12.27 -41.73
C GLY A 153 7.14 -10.99 -41.40
N PRO A 154 6.54 -9.99 -40.73
CA PRO A 154 7.23 -8.78 -40.28
C PRO A 154 8.41 -9.04 -39.33
N ARG A 155 8.34 -10.06 -38.46
CA ARG A 155 9.44 -10.43 -37.54
C ARG A 155 10.72 -10.87 -38.27
N LEU A 156 10.61 -11.45 -39.47
CA LEU A 156 11.75 -11.84 -40.30
C LEU A 156 12.29 -10.68 -41.17
N ALA A 157 11.45 -9.71 -41.52
CA ALA A 157 11.80 -8.61 -42.41
C ALA A 157 12.40 -7.39 -41.68
N ASP A 158 12.06 -7.18 -40.40
CA ASP A 158 12.53 -6.03 -39.63
C ASP A 158 12.62 -6.31 -38.11
N ALA A 159 13.50 -7.24 -37.73
CA ALA A 159 13.69 -7.70 -36.36
C ALA A 159 13.91 -6.58 -35.30
N PRO A 160 14.67 -5.50 -35.56
CA PRO A 160 14.89 -4.44 -34.57
C PRO A 160 13.64 -3.63 -34.23
N LEU A 161 12.75 -3.39 -35.19
CA LEU A 161 11.49 -2.66 -34.94
C LEU A 161 10.51 -3.52 -34.14
N THR A 162 10.43 -4.82 -34.43
CA THR A 162 9.61 -5.74 -33.64
C THR A 162 10.11 -5.89 -32.21
N ALA A 163 11.44 -5.91 -31.98
CA ALA A 163 12.01 -5.96 -30.63
C ALA A 163 11.62 -4.74 -29.79
N ARG A 164 11.66 -3.53 -30.38
CA ARG A 164 11.21 -2.30 -29.70
C ARG A 164 9.71 -2.29 -29.38
N GLY A 165 8.90 -2.93 -30.22
CA GLY A 165 7.49 -3.19 -29.92
C GLY A 165 7.34 -4.12 -28.72
N ASP A 166 8.04 -5.26 -28.71
CA ASP A 166 8.00 -6.23 -27.61
C ASP A 166 8.38 -5.59 -26.26
N GLU A 167 9.37 -4.70 -26.25
CA GLU A 167 9.71 -3.87 -25.09
C GLU A 167 8.58 -2.90 -24.68
N ALA A 168 7.85 -2.32 -25.64
CA ALA A 168 6.71 -1.43 -25.39
C ALA A 168 5.54 -2.14 -24.72
N VAL A 169 5.19 -3.34 -25.20
CA VAL A 169 4.14 -4.16 -24.58
C VAL A 169 4.56 -4.61 -23.19
N ALA A 170 5.81 -5.04 -23.00
CA ALA A 170 6.33 -5.41 -21.68
C ALA A 170 6.31 -4.23 -20.68
N ALA A 171 6.60 -3.00 -21.14
CA ALA A 171 6.44 -1.79 -20.32
C ALA A 171 4.95 -1.54 -19.98
N CYS A 172 4.05 -1.68 -20.95
CA CYS A 172 2.61 -1.53 -20.72
C CYS A 172 2.02 -2.58 -19.78
N ASP A 173 2.46 -3.83 -19.86
CA ASP A 173 2.05 -4.88 -18.93
C ASP A 173 2.52 -4.58 -17.50
N ARG A 174 3.77 -4.12 -17.34
CA ARG A 174 4.28 -3.64 -16.04
C ARG A 174 3.46 -2.47 -15.51
N LEU A 175 3.12 -1.49 -16.35
CA LEU A 175 2.29 -0.35 -15.95
C LEU A 175 0.84 -0.74 -15.60
N ARG A 176 0.29 -1.76 -16.25
CA ARG A 176 -1.02 -2.32 -15.89
C ARG A 176 -0.97 -3.01 -14.52
N THR A 177 0.07 -3.79 -14.26
CA THR A 177 0.31 -4.37 -12.93
C THR A 177 0.46 -3.27 -11.88
N ALA A 178 1.30 -2.26 -12.15
CA ALA A 178 1.44 -1.11 -11.27
C ALA A 178 0.10 -0.39 -10.99
N GLY A 179 -0.74 -0.22 -12.02
CA GLY A 179 -2.08 0.35 -11.86
C GLY A 179 -3.00 -0.51 -10.99
N ALA A 180 -2.89 -1.83 -11.05
CA ALA A 180 -3.63 -2.74 -10.18
C ALA A 180 -3.13 -2.64 -8.73
N GLU A 181 -1.82 -2.65 -8.51
CA GLU A 181 -1.24 -2.45 -7.16
C GLU A 181 -1.64 -1.09 -6.58
N LEU A 182 -1.58 -0.03 -7.37
CA LEU A 182 -2.02 1.31 -6.96
C LEU A 182 -3.52 1.39 -6.68
N SER A 183 -4.33 0.55 -7.33
CA SER A 183 -5.77 0.46 -7.02
C SER A 183 -5.99 -0.28 -5.70
N THR A 184 -5.24 -1.35 -5.43
CA THR A 184 -5.22 -2.05 -4.14
C THR A 184 -4.74 -1.12 -3.02
N ALA A 185 -3.71 -0.33 -3.28
CA ALA A 185 -3.19 0.68 -2.36
C ALA A 185 -4.25 1.67 -1.85
N LEU A 186 -5.32 1.93 -2.62
CA LEU A 186 -6.43 2.77 -2.16
C LEU A 186 -7.21 2.16 -1.00
N THR A 187 -6.95 0.91 -0.61
CA THR A 187 -7.46 0.28 0.62
C THR A 187 -6.48 0.41 1.81
N GLY A 188 -5.55 1.38 1.75
CA GLY A 188 -4.55 1.60 2.80
C GLY A 188 -3.33 0.67 2.73
N ASP A 189 -3.21 -0.17 1.68
CA ASP A 189 -2.09 -1.10 1.54
C ASP A 189 -0.79 -0.37 1.12
N THR A 190 0.11 -0.19 2.09
CA THR A 190 1.40 0.50 1.86
C THR A 190 2.44 -0.35 1.13
N GLU A 191 2.29 -1.69 1.13
CA GLU A 191 3.16 -2.58 0.36
C GLU A 191 2.81 -2.44 -1.13
N ALA A 192 1.52 -2.50 -1.46
CA ALA A 192 1.03 -2.26 -2.82
C ALA A 192 1.38 -0.85 -3.33
N LEU A 193 1.35 0.18 -2.46
CA LEU A 193 1.88 1.52 -2.79
C LEU A 193 3.35 1.45 -3.19
N THR A 194 4.16 0.77 -2.40
CA THR A 194 5.60 0.65 -2.65
C THR A 194 5.87 -0.06 -3.97
N GLU A 195 5.27 -1.22 -4.19
CA GLU A 195 5.43 -2.01 -5.42
C GLU A 195 4.94 -1.27 -6.67
N GLY A 196 3.77 -0.62 -6.59
CA GLY A 196 3.19 0.16 -7.67
C GLY A 196 4.08 1.34 -8.09
N PHE A 197 4.55 2.13 -7.11
CA PHE A 197 5.42 3.26 -7.39
C PHE A 197 6.84 2.85 -7.81
N ASP A 198 7.37 1.74 -7.32
CA ASP A 198 8.68 1.24 -7.73
C ASP A 198 8.64 0.71 -9.18
N THR A 199 7.53 0.07 -9.56
CA THR A 199 7.29 -0.33 -10.95
C THR A 199 7.15 0.89 -11.86
N LEU A 200 6.41 1.93 -11.44
CA LEU A 200 6.34 3.20 -12.16
C LEU A 200 7.72 3.83 -12.36
N ALA A 201 8.53 3.90 -11.30
CA ALA A 201 9.88 4.46 -11.35
C ALA A 201 10.80 3.65 -12.29
N SER A 202 10.69 2.31 -12.26
CA SER A 202 11.45 1.44 -13.16
C SER A 202 11.07 1.66 -14.63
N VAL A 203 9.79 1.85 -14.96
CA VAL A 203 9.35 2.09 -16.34
C VAL A 203 9.69 3.51 -16.80
N LEU A 204 9.62 4.49 -15.89
CA LEU A 204 10.04 5.88 -16.16
C LEU A 204 11.54 6.03 -16.44
N ALA A 205 12.37 5.11 -15.96
CA ALA A 205 13.80 5.10 -16.26
C ALA A 205 14.11 4.64 -17.69
N GLU A 206 13.12 4.11 -18.42
CA GLU A 206 13.22 3.71 -19.82
C GLU A 206 12.67 4.82 -20.73
N ASP A 207 13.45 5.21 -21.75
CA ASP A 207 13.10 6.32 -22.66
C ASP A 207 11.73 6.14 -23.35
N GLY A 208 10.90 7.18 -23.34
CA GLY A 208 9.66 7.25 -24.13
C GLY A 208 8.41 6.63 -23.48
N ASN A 209 8.43 6.39 -22.16
CA ASN A 209 7.28 5.86 -21.40
C ASN A 209 6.62 6.91 -20.47
N GLU A 210 7.03 8.18 -20.54
CA GLU A 210 6.63 9.24 -19.61
C GLU A 210 5.12 9.45 -19.62
N LYS A 211 4.50 9.51 -20.80
CA LYS A 211 3.05 9.72 -20.98
C LYS A 211 2.21 8.56 -20.45
N THR A 212 2.69 7.34 -20.66
CA THR A 212 2.01 6.12 -20.21
C THR A 212 2.08 5.97 -18.69
N ALA A 213 3.24 6.23 -18.10
CA ALA A 213 3.40 6.26 -16.65
C ALA A 213 2.59 7.41 -16.00
N GLU A 214 2.54 8.59 -16.64
CA GLU A 214 1.70 9.71 -16.22
C GLU A 214 0.21 9.32 -16.22
N ALA A 215 -0.26 8.59 -17.23
CA ALA A 215 -1.65 8.12 -17.29
C ALA A 215 -1.98 7.15 -16.15
N THR A 216 -1.10 6.19 -15.85
CA THR A 216 -1.27 5.28 -14.70
C THR A 216 -1.31 6.05 -13.38
N LEU A 217 -0.40 7.01 -13.18
CA LEU A 217 -0.38 7.84 -11.98
C LEU A 217 -1.66 8.69 -11.85
N ASN A 218 -2.14 9.27 -12.95
CA ASN A 218 -3.39 10.04 -12.96
C ASN A 218 -4.60 9.17 -12.61
N GLY A 219 -4.61 7.91 -13.03
CA GLY A 219 -5.64 6.94 -12.64
C GLY A 219 -5.68 6.74 -11.12
N PHE A 220 -4.52 6.52 -10.51
CA PHE A 220 -4.39 6.42 -9.05
C PHE A 220 -4.83 7.69 -8.33
N LEU A 221 -4.32 8.86 -8.76
CA LEU A 221 -4.68 10.15 -8.15
C LEU A 221 -6.16 10.49 -8.32
N GLY A 222 -6.80 10.05 -9.41
CA GLY A 222 -8.24 10.18 -9.64
C GLY A 222 -9.08 9.28 -8.73
N GLY A 223 -8.48 8.26 -8.12
CA GLY A 223 -9.10 7.40 -7.11
C GLY A 223 -9.06 7.97 -5.70
N LEU A 224 -8.39 9.11 -5.47
CA LEU A 224 -8.37 9.79 -4.18
C LEU A 224 -9.49 10.86 -4.08
N PRO A 225 -10.15 11.01 -2.91
CA PRO A 225 -9.99 10.21 -1.70
C PRO A 225 -10.54 8.78 -1.88
N ALA A 226 -9.96 7.83 -1.17
CA ALA A 226 -10.48 6.47 -1.09
C ALA A 226 -11.86 6.46 -0.41
N LYS A 227 -12.55 5.32 -0.51
CA LYS A 227 -13.89 5.17 0.08
C LYS A 227 -13.85 5.29 1.60
N ASP A 228 -12.82 4.72 2.22
CA ASP A 228 -12.57 4.80 3.65
C ASP A 228 -11.66 6.00 3.97
N PRO A 229 -12.05 6.88 4.92
CA PRO A 229 -11.20 7.99 5.35
C PRO A 229 -9.87 7.56 5.95
N CYS A 230 -9.81 6.45 6.69
CA CYS A 230 -8.59 5.90 7.28
C CYS A 230 -7.63 5.36 6.24
N ASP A 231 -8.15 4.69 5.19
CA ASP A 231 -7.34 4.28 4.05
C ASP A 231 -6.74 5.51 3.36
N THR A 232 -7.54 6.56 3.16
CA THR A 232 -7.05 7.82 2.59
C THR A 232 -5.98 8.47 3.46
N ALA A 233 -6.16 8.48 4.79
CA ALA A 233 -5.18 9.02 5.73
C ALA A 233 -3.85 8.26 5.64
N THR A 234 -3.91 6.93 5.59
CA THR A 234 -2.74 6.05 5.44
C THR A 234 -2.01 6.30 4.13
N VAL A 235 -2.74 6.32 3.01
CA VAL A 235 -2.16 6.58 1.69
C VAL A 235 -1.51 7.96 1.61
N THR A 236 -2.17 8.99 2.13
CA THR A 236 -1.64 10.37 2.07
C THR A 236 -0.44 10.60 3.00
N ASP A 237 -0.38 9.92 4.14
CA ASP A 237 0.80 9.92 5.01
C ASP A 237 2.00 9.27 4.31
N TRP A 238 1.80 8.10 3.70
CA TRP A 238 2.85 7.42 2.94
C TRP A 238 3.36 8.26 1.75
N LEU A 239 2.44 8.89 1.01
CA LEU A 239 2.80 9.74 -0.13
C LEU A 239 3.66 10.92 0.28
N ARG A 240 3.50 11.44 1.51
CA ARG A 240 4.32 12.53 2.04
C ARG A 240 5.73 12.08 2.42
N ASP A 241 5.84 10.95 3.11
CA ASP A 241 7.10 10.52 3.74
C ASP A 241 8.12 9.96 2.73
N ARG A 242 7.68 9.69 1.49
CA ARG A 242 8.55 9.18 0.42
C ARG A 242 9.62 10.21 0.00
N LYS A 243 10.82 9.74 -0.35
CA LYS A 243 11.87 10.55 -0.98
C LYS A 243 11.58 10.78 -2.47
N TRP A 244 11.59 12.04 -2.88
CA TRP A 244 11.13 12.51 -4.19
C TRP A 244 12.25 12.44 -5.25
N SER A 245 11.94 11.90 -6.44
CA SER A 245 12.68 12.18 -7.68
C SER A 245 11.94 13.27 -8.47
N HIS A 246 12.69 14.16 -9.13
CA HIS A 246 12.14 15.40 -9.69
C HIS A 246 11.12 15.19 -10.84
N ASP A 247 10.10 16.04 -10.84
CA ASP A 247 9.06 16.33 -11.86
C ASP A 247 7.72 15.58 -11.82
N LEU A 248 7.63 14.26 -12.02
CA LEU A 248 6.29 13.60 -12.08
C LEU A 248 5.63 13.38 -10.72
N LEU A 249 6.43 13.32 -9.66
CA LEU A 249 5.95 12.97 -8.33
C LEU A 249 5.41 14.18 -7.55
N GLU A 250 5.84 15.41 -7.79
CA GLU A 250 5.36 16.61 -7.05
C GLU A 250 3.82 16.74 -7.04
N ARG A 251 3.16 16.27 -8.10
CA ARG A 251 1.68 16.23 -8.21
C ARG A 251 1.00 15.30 -7.20
N THR A 252 1.69 14.27 -6.71
CA THR A 252 1.16 13.40 -5.65
C THR A 252 1.13 14.11 -4.31
N ALA A 253 2.11 14.98 -4.04
CA ALA A 253 2.15 15.85 -2.86
C ALA A 253 0.92 16.77 -2.83
N ASP A 254 0.63 17.40 -3.98
CA ASP A 254 -0.51 18.31 -4.12
C ASP A 254 -1.86 17.59 -4.01
N ALA A 255 -1.96 16.35 -4.51
CA ALA A 255 -3.16 15.54 -4.32
C ALA A 255 -3.34 15.17 -2.84
N ALA A 256 -2.28 14.67 -2.19
CA ALA A 256 -2.31 14.33 -0.77
C ALA A 256 -2.65 15.54 0.11
N GLY A 257 -2.05 16.70 -0.17
CA GLY A 257 -2.31 17.94 0.57
C GLY A 257 -3.76 18.43 0.49
N ARG A 258 -4.47 18.10 -0.60
CA ARG A 258 -5.89 18.46 -0.78
C ARG A 258 -6.84 17.49 -0.10
N THR A 259 -6.50 16.20 -0.04
CA THR A 259 -7.41 15.14 0.46
C THR A 259 -7.17 14.80 1.94
N GLU A 260 -5.93 14.87 2.41
CA GLU A 260 -5.55 14.47 3.76
C GLU A 260 -6.31 15.20 4.87
N PRO A 261 -6.59 16.53 4.82
CA PRO A 261 -7.28 17.18 5.93
C PRO A 261 -8.67 16.59 6.20
N ALA A 262 -9.42 16.24 5.15
CA ALA A 262 -10.73 15.62 5.30
C ALA A 262 -10.60 14.16 5.77
N ALA A 263 -9.59 13.44 5.26
CA ALA A 263 -9.30 12.06 5.65
C ALA A 263 -8.94 11.93 7.13
N LEU A 264 -8.06 12.79 7.66
CA LEU A 264 -7.67 12.77 9.07
C LEU A 264 -8.84 13.03 10.02
N VAL A 265 -9.71 14.00 9.70
CA VAL A 265 -10.91 14.24 10.52
C VAL A 265 -11.90 13.07 10.39
N GLY A 266 -12.11 12.55 9.18
CA GLY A 266 -13.02 11.43 8.95
C GLY A 266 -12.58 10.17 9.71
N CYS A 267 -11.31 9.78 9.56
CA CYS A 267 -10.75 8.62 10.25
C CYS A 267 -10.79 8.80 11.77
N GLY A 268 -10.41 9.99 12.26
CA GLY A 268 -10.52 10.29 13.69
C GLY A 268 -11.96 10.30 14.21
N ASP A 269 -12.97 10.61 13.39
CA ASP A 269 -14.38 10.53 13.77
C ASP A 269 -14.86 9.06 13.84
N ASP A 270 -14.45 8.22 12.89
CA ASP A 270 -14.77 6.79 12.86
C ASP A 270 -14.11 6.04 14.04
N LEU A 271 -12.80 6.23 14.25
CA LEU A 271 -12.06 5.68 15.40
C LEU A 271 -12.66 6.13 16.74
N LEU A 272 -13.08 7.41 16.83
CA LEU A 272 -13.73 7.92 18.05
C LEU A 272 -15.06 7.21 18.33
N ALA A 273 -15.81 6.86 17.28
CA ALA A 273 -17.09 6.16 17.38
C ALA A 273 -16.90 4.68 17.77
N ASP A 274 -15.84 4.04 17.26
CA ASP A 274 -15.52 2.63 17.52
C ASP A 274 -14.88 2.39 18.90
N GLY A 275 -14.35 3.45 19.52
CA GLY A 275 -13.75 3.39 20.86
C GLY A 275 -12.23 3.46 20.88
N ASP A 276 -11.61 3.56 19.71
CA ASP A 276 -10.16 3.69 19.49
C ASP A 276 -9.71 5.13 19.71
N TRP A 277 -9.88 5.61 20.95
CA TRP A 277 -9.75 7.02 21.30
C TRP A 277 -8.31 7.54 21.18
N GLU A 278 -7.30 6.69 21.37
CA GLU A 278 -5.89 7.10 21.30
C GLU A 278 -5.46 7.38 19.85
N GLU A 279 -5.83 6.49 18.95
CA GLU A 279 -5.66 6.60 17.50
C GLU A 279 -6.47 7.79 16.97
N ALA A 280 -7.75 7.91 17.36
CA ALA A 280 -8.58 9.05 17.00
C ALA A 280 -7.94 10.40 17.38
N ARG A 281 -7.43 10.51 18.61
CA ARG A 281 -6.73 11.72 19.07
C ARG A 281 -5.50 12.00 18.20
N THR A 282 -4.74 10.96 17.86
CA THR A 282 -3.53 11.08 17.05
C THR A 282 -3.83 11.70 15.69
N ASP A 283 -4.92 11.29 15.02
CA ASP A 283 -5.30 11.86 13.72
C ASP A 283 -5.79 13.31 13.80
N TYR A 284 -6.56 13.64 14.84
CA TYR A 284 -6.95 15.03 15.08
C TYR A 284 -5.73 15.92 15.35
N ASP A 285 -4.80 15.49 16.20
CA ASP A 285 -3.58 16.25 16.54
C ASP A 285 -2.65 16.38 15.33
N ARG A 286 -2.60 15.35 14.48
CA ARG A 286 -1.90 15.38 13.19
C ARG A 286 -2.49 16.44 12.27
N LEU A 287 -3.82 16.55 12.18
CA LEU A 287 -4.45 17.63 11.41
C LEU A 287 -4.12 19.01 12.00
N LEU A 288 -4.20 19.17 13.31
CA LEU A 288 -3.96 20.45 13.97
C LEU A 288 -2.51 20.93 13.86
N SER A 289 -1.56 19.99 13.84
CA SER A 289 -0.14 20.29 13.66
C SER A 289 0.21 20.58 12.20
N ARG A 290 -0.28 19.76 11.26
CA ARG A 290 0.08 19.87 9.83
C ARG A 290 -0.74 20.92 9.08
N TYR A 291 -2.00 21.10 9.46
CA TYR A 291 -2.96 21.98 8.77
C TYR A 291 -3.69 22.93 9.74
N PRO A 292 -2.98 23.77 10.50
CA PRO A 292 -3.59 24.62 11.54
C PRO A 292 -4.61 25.63 10.98
N GLY A 293 -4.47 26.03 9.72
CA GLY A 293 -5.38 26.94 9.01
C GLY A 293 -6.54 26.25 8.26
N SER A 294 -6.66 24.92 8.34
CA SER A 294 -7.75 24.20 7.69
C SER A 294 -9.11 24.60 8.27
N GLY A 295 -10.14 24.69 7.43
CA GLY A 295 -11.53 24.88 7.88
C GLY A 295 -12.05 23.74 8.78
N LEU A 296 -11.32 22.61 8.85
CA LEU A 296 -11.64 21.46 9.71
C LEU A 296 -10.96 21.53 11.09
N ALA A 297 -10.07 22.48 11.34
CA ALA A 297 -9.30 22.56 12.59
C ALA A 297 -10.21 22.66 13.84
N ASP A 298 -11.33 23.38 13.77
CA ASP A 298 -12.26 23.46 14.90
C ASP A 298 -12.97 22.12 15.19
N ARG A 299 -13.26 21.33 14.14
CA ARG A 299 -13.83 19.99 14.31
C ARG A 299 -12.80 19.06 14.92
N ALA A 300 -11.57 19.07 14.44
CA ALA A 300 -10.49 18.28 15.02
C ALA A 300 -10.19 18.65 16.47
N ARG A 301 -10.13 19.94 16.84
CA ARG A 301 -10.00 20.36 18.26
C ARG A 301 -11.11 19.78 19.14
N LYS A 302 -12.35 19.78 18.67
CA LYS A 302 -13.49 19.20 19.39
C LYS A 302 -13.38 17.68 19.48
N GLY A 303 -12.97 17.01 18.40
CA GLY A 303 -12.71 15.58 18.33
C GLY A 303 -11.61 15.15 19.31
N ALA A 304 -10.43 15.77 19.24
CA ALA A 304 -9.31 15.54 20.15
C ALA A 304 -9.70 15.73 21.62
N ARG A 305 -10.49 16.77 21.93
CA ARG A 305 -11.02 16.98 23.27
C ARG A 305 -11.95 15.85 23.71
N LYS A 306 -12.87 15.39 22.86
CA LYS A 306 -13.75 14.26 23.17
C LYS A 306 -12.95 12.98 23.41
N ALA A 307 -12.01 12.66 22.51
CA ALA A 307 -11.12 11.51 22.64
C ALA A 307 -10.35 11.54 23.97
N THR A 308 -9.76 12.69 24.31
CA THR A 308 -9.07 12.88 25.60
C THR A 308 -9.98 12.63 26.80
N LEU A 309 -11.20 13.16 26.78
CA LEU A 309 -12.17 12.94 27.85
C LEU A 309 -12.57 11.47 27.99
N SER A 310 -12.70 10.74 26.87
CA SER A 310 -12.99 9.30 26.88
C SER A 310 -11.84 8.49 27.47
N ILE A 311 -10.59 8.79 27.07
CA ILE A 311 -9.37 8.17 27.62
C ILE A 311 -9.29 8.40 29.14
N GLU A 312 -9.47 9.65 29.58
CA GLU A 312 -9.45 10.00 31.00
C GLU A 312 -10.54 9.24 31.78
N LEU A 313 -11.76 9.20 31.26
CA LEU A 313 -12.88 8.49 31.90
C LEU A 313 -12.63 6.99 32.00
N ALA A 314 -12.09 6.37 30.95
CA ALA A 314 -11.76 4.95 30.93
C ALA A 314 -10.66 4.61 31.94
N ASN A 315 -9.59 5.41 31.99
CA ASN A 315 -8.53 5.27 32.99
C ASN A 315 -9.09 5.39 34.42
N VAL A 316 -9.90 6.42 34.70
CA VAL A 316 -10.55 6.60 35.99
C VAL A 316 -11.44 5.39 36.35
N ARG A 317 -12.26 4.90 35.41
CA ARG A 317 -13.10 3.72 35.65
C ARG A 317 -12.28 2.47 35.94
N GLY A 318 -11.15 2.28 35.26
CA GLY A 318 -10.19 1.21 35.54
C GLY A 318 -9.63 1.31 36.96
N LEU A 319 -9.16 2.50 37.36
CA LEU A 319 -8.61 2.73 38.70
C LEU A 319 -9.64 2.62 39.83
N LEU A 320 -10.90 2.95 39.55
CA LEU A 320 -12.04 2.85 40.48
C LEU A 320 -12.63 1.45 40.57
N HIS A 321 -12.23 0.55 39.67
CA HIS A 321 -12.55 -0.86 39.79
C HIS A 321 -11.76 -1.42 40.96
N SER A 322 -12.44 -2.11 41.87
CA SER A 322 -11.79 -2.78 42.99
C SER A 322 -12.34 -4.19 43.12
N GLU A 323 -11.47 -5.11 43.52
CA GLU A 323 -11.92 -6.40 44.00
C GLU A 323 -12.77 -6.24 45.27
N THR A 324 -13.57 -7.26 45.54
CA THR A 324 -14.50 -7.23 46.65
C THR A 324 -13.73 -7.20 47.97
N GLY A 325 -13.80 -6.09 48.72
CA GLY A 325 -13.17 -5.95 50.03
C GLY A 325 -11.83 -5.20 50.07
N THR A 326 -11.41 -4.57 48.98
CA THR A 326 -10.25 -3.67 48.96
C THR A 326 -10.62 -2.29 48.44
N GLN A 327 -9.82 -1.27 48.80
CA GLN A 327 -9.95 0.04 48.16
C GLN A 327 -9.49 -0.03 46.71
N PRO A 328 -10.11 0.74 45.80
CA PRO A 328 -9.63 0.90 44.44
C PRO A 328 -8.24 1.53 44.41
N GLU A 329 -7.47 1.24 43.36
CA GLU A 329 -6.15 1.85 43.11
C GLU A 329 -6.24 3.38 43.05
N TYR A 330 -7.38 3.92 42.63
CA TYR A 330 -7.64 5.36 42.66
C TYR A 330 -7.36 6.01 44.03
N CYS A 331 -7.59 5.29 45.14
CA CYS A 331 -7.38 5.82 46.49
C CYS A 331 -5.91 6.01 46.88
N SER A 332 -4.99 5.31 46.19
CA SER A 332 -3.54 5.47 46.35
C SER A 332 -2.93 6.31 45.22
N ASN A 333 -3.42 6.14 43.99
CA ASN A 333 -2.94 6.79 42.78
C ASN A 333 -4.10 7.45 42.01
N PRO A 334 -4.56 8.65 42.44
CA PRO A 334 -5.72 9.28 41.84
C PRO A 334 -5.41 9.81 40.43
N ALA A 335 -6.34 9.61 39.51
CA ALA A 335 -6.30 10.20 38.18
C ALA A 335 -7.34 11.31 38.01
N GLN A 336 -7.07 12.24 37.10
CA GLN A 336 -8.04 13.27 36.73
C GLN A 336 -9.03 12.76 35.68
N TYR A 337 -10.26 13.26 35.75
CA TYR A 337 -11.21 13.25 34.65
C TYR A 337 -11.75 14.66 34.43
N SER A 338 -11.15 15.40 33.50
CA SER A 338 -11.41 16.83 33.29
C SER A 338 -12.84 17.15 32.82
N GLY A 339 -13.59 16.12 32.39
CA GLY A 339 -15.01 16.18 32.05
C GLY A 339 -15.94 16.25 33.26
N ALA A 340 -15.46 15.90 34.46
CA ALA A 340 -16.25 15.96 35.68
C ALA A 340 -16.68 17.40 36.02
N LYS A 341 -17.82 17.51 36.70
CA LYS A 341 -18.29 18.78 37.26
C LYS A 341 -17.27 19.28 38.30
N PRO A 342 -16.93 20.58 38.32
CA PRO A 342 -16.01 21.12 39.31
C PRO A 342 -16.65 21.11 40.70
N MET A 343 -15.83 21.03 41.74
CA MET A 343 -16.31 21.16 43.12
C MET A 343 -16.91 22.55 43.35
N GLY A 344 -18.15 22.60 43.81
CA GLY A 344 -18.92 23.83 43.96
C GLY A 344 -19.57 24.01 45.34
N LYS A 345 -20.32 25.11 45.47
CA LYS A 345 -21.20 25.36 46.62
C LYS A 345 -22.34 24.34 46.62
N GLY A 346 -22.78 23.94 47.80
CA GLY A 346 -23.85 22.95 47.96
C GLY A 346 -23.31 21.52 48.00
N THR A 347 -24.11 20.57 47.52
CA THR A 347 -23.78 19.14 47.57
C THR A 347 -22.97 18.73 46.34
N ASN A 348 -21.85 18.07 46.57
CA ASN A 348 -20.96 17.52 45.57
C ASN A 348 -21.11 15.98 45.59
N PRO A 349 -21.82 15.39 44.61
CA PRO A 349 -21.99 13.94 44.54
C PRO A 349 -20.65 13.21 44.52
N ALA A 350 -20.55 12.13 45.27
CA ALA A 350 -19.30 11.42 45.49
C ALA A 350 -19.44 9.91 45.31
N LEU A 351 -18.34 9.28 44.91
CA LEU A 351 -18.15 7.84 45.04
C LEU A 351 -17.49 7.54 46.38
N PHE A 352 -17.98 6.55 47.11
CA PHE A 352 -17.53 6.22 48.46
C PHE A 352 -16.93 4.81 48.48
N TYR A 353 -15.67 4.69 48.91
CA TYR A 353 -14.94 3.43 49.00
C TYR A 353 -14.43 3.20 50.42
N THR A 354 -14.64 2.00 50.94
CA THR A 354 -14.18 1.57 52.27
C THR A 354 -12.99 0.63 52.12
N SER A 355 -12.06 0.63 53.09
CA SER A 355 -10.94 -0.32 53.10
C SER A 355 -11.30 -1.70 53.65
N ASP A 356 -12.44 -1.82 54.32
CA ASP A 356 -12.97 -3.07 54.83
C ASP A 356 -14.37 -3.34 54.26
N GLN A 357 -14.62 -4.55 53.77
CA GLN A 357 -15.99 -4.98 53.42
C GLN A 357 -16.75 -5.52 54.63
N TYR A 358 -16.04 -6.05 55.63
CA TYR A 358 -16.63 -6.66 56.82
C TYR A 358 -16.47 -5.81 58.07
N GLY A 359 -15.80 -4.67 57.97
CA GLY A 359 -15.59 -3.78 59.11
C GLY A 359 -16.75 -2.80 59.30
N THR A 360 -16.59 -2.01 60.36
CA THR A 360 -17.63 -1.11 60.88
C THR A 360 -18.04 -0.01 59.89
N THR A 361 -17.22 0.24 58.86
CA THR A 361 -17.44 1.35 57.91
C THR A 361 -18.19 0.95 56.64
N SER A 362 -18.26 -0.36 56.36
CA SER A 362 -18.81 -0.94 55.13
C SER A 362 -20.28 -0.57 54.83
N ASP A 363 -21.08 -0.29 55.86
CA ASP A 363 -22.51 0.02 55.72
C ASP A 363 -22.81 1.53 55.67
N TYR A 364 -21.85 2.40 55.99
CA TYR A 364 -22.06 3.85 56.04
C TYR A 364 -22.52 4.45 54.72
N PRO A 365 -21.99 4.06 53.54
CA PRO A 365 -22.51 4.52 52.25
C PRO A 365 -24.01 4.25 52.04
N LYS A 366 -24.56 3.21 52.66
CA LYS A 366 -26.01 2.90 52.59
C LYS A 366 -26.85 3.88 53.43
N ARG A 367 -26.24 4.52 54.43
CA ARG A 367 -26.89 5.49 55.33
C ARG A 367 -26.91 6.91 54.74
N PHE A 368 -26.06 7.21 53.76
CA PHE A 368 -25.98 8.54 53.12
C PHE A 368 -27.21 8.88 52.26
N PRO A 369 -27.59 10.17 52.15
CA PRO A 369 -28.59 10.62 51.19
C PRO A 369 -28.20 10.28 49.74
N GLY A 370 -29.20 10.01 48.88
CA GLY A 370 -28.95 9.77 47.45
C GLY A 370 -28.27 10.95 46.76
N SER A 371 -28.59 12.18 47.16
CA SER A 371 -27.97 13.41 46.61
C SER A 371 -26.47 13.52 46.86
N TRP A 372 -25.91 12.77 47.81
CA TRP A 372 -24.48 12.76 48.09
C TRP A 372 -23.73 11.72 47.26
N LYS A 373 -24.44 10.79 46.61
CA LYS A 373 -23.85 9.64 45.94
C LYS A 373 -23.91 9.81 44.44
N ALA A 374 -22.81 9.49 43.77
CA ALA A 374 -22.76 9.32 42.34
C ALA A 374 -22.95 7.83 41.97
N GLY A 375 -23.54 7.57 40.80
CA GLY A 375 -23.68 6.21 40.28
C GLY A 375 -22.39 5.71 39.63
N ASP A 376 -21.65 6.61 38.97
CA ASP A 376 -20.37 6.32 38.34
C ASP A 376 -19.47 7.59 38.30
N ALA A 377 -18.33 7.49 37.62
CA ALA A 377 -17.38 8.59 37.44
C ALA A 377 -17.92 9.77 36.60
N THR A 378 -18.94 9.58 35.76
CA THR A 378 -19.52 10.66 34.95
C THR A 378 -20.43 11.59 35.76
N ASP A 379 -21.06 11.04 36.81
CA ASP A 379 -21.92 11.79 37.72
C ASP A 379 -21.18 12.32 38.97
N ALA A 380 -19.97 11.84 39.22
CA ALA A 380 -19.19 12.16 40.39
C ALA A 380 -18.47 13.51 40.29
N VAL A 381 -18.41 14.21 41.42
CA VAL A 381 -17.55 15.38 41.65
C VAL A 381 -16.36 14.98 42.52
N LEU A 382 -16.58 14.07 43.48
CA LEU A 382 -15.59 13.66 44.47
C LEU A 382 -15.42 12.14 44.50
N VAL A 383 -14.23 11.71 44.90
CA VAL A 383 -13.97 10.32 45.32
C VAL A 383 -13.55 10.35 46.80
N VAL A 384 -14.28 9.63 47.63
CA VAL A 384 -14.10 9.58 49.09
C VAL A 384 -13.58 8.19 49.48
N CYS A 385 -12.32 8.14 49.87
CA CYS A 385 -11.62 6.94 50.30
C CYS A 385 -11.57 6.90 51.84
N MET A 386 -12.27 5.95 52.43
CA MET A 386 -12.37 5.74 53.88
C MET A 386 -11.45 4.59 54.28
N GLY A 387 -10.44 4.87 55.10
CA GLY A 387 -9.60 3.84 55.69
C GLY A 387 -10.29 3.12 56.85
N GLU A 388 -9.53 2.26 57.51
CA GLU A 388 -10.04 1.41 58.60
C GLU A 388 -10.45 2.24 59.81
N GLY A 389 -11.55 1.82 60.46
CA GLY A 389 -12.04 2.44 61.68
C GLY A 389 -11.15 2.15 62.88
N ALA A 390 -10.89 3.17 63.70
CA ALA A 390 -10.11 3.07 64.93
C ALA A 390 -10.86 3.71 66.12
N SER A 391 -10.38 3.46 67.33
CA SER A 391 -10.89 4.12 68.54
C SER A 391 -10.47 5.58 68.56
N GLY A 392 -11.45 6.48 68.49
CA GLY A 392 -11.27 7.91 68.69
C GLY A 392 -11.40 8.31 70.16
N ASP A 393 -11.88 9.54 70.38
CA ASP A 393 -12.06 10.09 71.72
C ASP A 393 -12.93 9.18 72.61
N SER A 394 -12.54 9.03 73.87
CA SER A 394 -13.38 8.38 74.88
C SER A 394 -14.64 9.24 75.13
N VAL A 395 -15.79 8.58 75.18
CA VAL A 395 -17.09 9.20 75.44
C VAL A 395 -17.47 9.01 76.90
N GLU A 396 -17.47 7.75 77.36
CA GLU A 396 -17.94 7.39 78.70
C GLU A 396 -17.40 6.02 79.10
N THR A 397 -17.19 5.79 80.39
CA THR A 397 -16.79 4.49 80.95
C THR A 397 -17.88 4.00 81.88
N CYS A 398 -18.40 2.80 81.63
CA CYS A 398 -19.52 2.25 82.39
C CYS A 398 -19.20 0.90 83.03
N PRO A 399 -19.74 0.63 84.22
CA PRO A 399 -19.56 -0.65 84.90
C PRO A 399 -20.51 -1.71 84.32
N TYR A 400 -19.98 -2.92 84.12
CA TYR A 400 -20.73 -4.10 83.70
C TYR A 400 -20.42 -5.28 84.59
N ARG A 401 -21.45 -6.05 84.93
CA ARG A 401 -21.31 -7.30 85.68
C ARG A 401 -21.25 -8.46 84.70
N SER A 402 -20.19 -9.26 84.78
CA SER A 402 -20.03 -10.48 83.99
C SER A 402 -21.05 -11.54 84.45
N GLU A 403 -21.79 -12.13 83.52
CA GLU A 403 -22.71 -13.24 83.83
C GLU A 403 -21.97 -14.52 84.22
N SER A 404 -20.74 -14.74 83.72
CA SER A 404 -19.95 -15.94 83.97
C SER A 404 -19.19 -15.89 85.30
N THR A 405 -18.68 -14.71 85.68
CA THR A 405 -17.77 -14.56 86.84
C THR A 405 -18.33 -13.70 87.97
N ASP A 406 -19.49 -13.05 87.77
CA ASP A 406 -20.12 -12.07 88.68
C ASP A 406 -19.25 -10.84 89.03
N ASN A 407 -18.07 -10.70 88.41
CA ASN A 407 -17.17 -9.57 88.61
C ASN A 407 -17.69 -8.33 87.87
N VAL A 408 -17.49 -7.16 88.50
CA VAL A 408 -17.77 -5.86 87.87
C VAL A 408 -16.52 -5.38 87.14
N GLY A 409 -16.59 -5.29 85.81
CA GLY A 409 -15.59 -4.68 84.95
C GLY A 409 -16.02 -3.29 84.48
N TYR A 410 -15.05 -2.46 84.07
CA TYR A 410 -15.32 -1.14 83.49
C TYR A 410 -14.99 -1.18 82.00
N VAL A 411 -15.94 -0.77 81.16
CA VAL A 411 -15.77 -0.73 79.71
C VAL A 411 -15.86 0.71 79.23
N SER A 412 -14.84 1.17 78.51
CA SER A 412 -14.79 2.51 77.92
C SER A 412 -15.37 2.51 76.51
N PHE A 413 -16.32 3.41 76.24
CA PHE A 413 -16.91 3.62 74.93
C PHE A 413 -16.17 4.73 74.21
N HIS A 414 -15.74 4.46 72.99
CA HIS A 414 -15.01 5.41 72.15
C HIS A 414 -15.82 5.78 70.91
N LYS A 415 -15.66 7.02 70.46
CA LYS A 415 -16.10 7.43 69.13
C LYS A 415 -15.38 6.59 68.07
N ILE A 416 -16.01 6.43 66.92
CA ILE A 416 -15.41 5.74 65.77
C ILE A 416 -14.60 6.78 64.99
N GLU A 417 -13.28 6.66 64.98
CA GLU A 417 -12.38 7.50 64.18
C GLU A 417 -12.14 6.84 62.82
N ILE A 418 -12.25 7.61 61.73
CA ILE A 418 -12.03 7.12 60.37
C ILE A 418 -11.11 8.08 59.64
N PRO A 419 -9.94 7.64 59.14
CA PRO A 419 -9.11 8.44 58.24
C PRO A 419 -9.80 8.51 56.87
N VAL A 420 -10.01 9.72 56.36
CA VAL A 420 -10.67 9.95 55.08
C VAL A 420 -9.80 10.81 54.17
N LYS A 421 -9.62 10.35 52.93
CA LYS A 421 -9.07 11.13 51.83
C LYS A 421 -10.17 11.43 50.82
N VAL A 422 -10.28 12.69 50.41
CA VAL A 422 -11.25 13.15 49.42
C VAL A 422 -10.50 13.78 48.26
N TYR A 423 -10.78 13.28 47.06
CA TYR A 423 -10.19 13.76 45.82
C TYR A 423 -11.26 14.46 44.97
N GLU A 424 -10.93 15.59 44.37
CA GLU A 424 -11.76 16.19 43.32
C GLU A 424 -11.52 15.44 42.02
N LEU A 425 -12.56 14.81 41.47
CA LEU A 425 -12.43 13.96 40.29
C LEU A 425 -11.94 14.74 39.06
N ARG A 426 -12.40 15.99 38.91
CA ARG A 426 -12.03 16.85 37.77
C ARG A 426 -10.52 17.05 37.63
N THR A 427 -9.83 17.17 38.75
CA THR A 427 -8.41 17.54 38.78
C THR A 427 -7.52 16.42 39.32
N GLY A 428 -8.10 15.36 39.89
CA GLY A 428 -7.38 14.31 40.61
C GLY A 428 -6.75 14.78 41.92
N ARG A 429 -6.99 16.04 42.35
CA ARG A 429 -6.30 16.63 43.50
C ARG A 429 -6.97 16.25 44.80
N LEU A 430 -6.15 15.99 45.82
CA LEU A 430 -6.59 15.82 47.19
C LEU A 430 -7.16 17.14 47.74
N VAL A 431 -8.45 17.16 48.05
CA VAL A 431 -9.16 18.33 48.59
C VAL A 431 -9.42 18.25 50.09
N ALA A 432 -9.41 17.05 50.67
CA ALA A 432 -9.43 16.86 52.11
C ALA A 432 -8.66 15.60 52.51
N ASN A 433 -7.87 15.70 53.59
CA ASN A 433 -7.23 14.58 54.25
C ASN A 433 -7.34 14.80 55.75
N ARG A 434 -8.23 14.06 56.40
CA ARG A 434 -8.51 14.24 57.83
C ARG A 434 -9.09 12.99 58.45
N LYS A 435 -9.03 12.94 59.77
CA LYS A 435 -9.74 11.96 60.58
C LYS A 435 -11.10 12.55 60.95
N ILE A 436 -12.17 11.84 60.66
CA ILE A 436 -13.51 12.18 61.16
C ILE A 436 -13.80 11.30 62.37
N GLN A 437 -14.60 11.81 63.30
CA GLN A 437 -15.08 11.03 64.44
C GLN A 437 -16.60 10.96 64.43
N ILE A 438 -17.12 9.75 64.58
CA ILE A 438 -18.55 9.47 64.62
C ILE A 438 -18.92 9.21 66.08
N SER A 439 -19.84 10.03 66.59
CA SER A 439 -20.43 9.83 67.90
C SER A 439 -21.59 8.84 67.82
N GLY A 440 -22.09 8.41 68.97
CA GLY A 440 -23.18 7.46 69.05
C GLY A 440 -23.61 7.27 70.49
N THR A 441 -24.52 6.33 70.72
CA THR A 441 -24.94 5.98 72.06
C THR A 441 -23.87 5.13 72.76
N SER A 442 -23.55 5.49 74.01
CA SER A 442 -22.70 4.74 74.94
C SER A 442 -23.53 4.01 75.99
N CYS A 443 -22.90 3.07 76.68
CA CYS A 443 -23.43 2.46 77.90
C CYS A 443 -24.82 1.80 77.80
N PRO A 444 -25.04 0.88 76.84
CA PRO A 444 -26.26 0.07 76.81
C PRO A 444 -26.39 -0.77 78.08
N ALA A 445 -27.61 -1.21 78.41
CA ALA A 445 -27.86 -2.02 79.61
C ALA A 445 -27.11 -3.36 79.61
N THR A 446 -26.84 -3.91 78.44
CA THR A 446 -26.10 -5.15 78.24
C THR A 446 -25.10 -5.00 77.09
N ILE A 447 -23.96 -5.67 77.20
CA ILE A 447 -22.96 -5.76 76.14
C ILE A 447 -22.52 -7.21 75.96
N TYR A 448 -22.18 -7.59 74.73
CA TYR A 448 -21.53 -8.84 74.42
C TYR A 448 -20.10 -8.54 74.03
N THR A 449 -19.16 -8.94 74.87
CA THR A 449 -17.74 -8.68 74.65
C THR A 449 -16.90 -9.81 75.22
N ALA A 450 -15.69 -10.00 74.68
CA ALA A 450 -14.76 -10.98 75.26
C ALA A 450 -14.35 -10.53 76.67
N GLU A 451 -14.07 -11.48 77.57
CA GLU A 451 -13.78 -11.18 78.99
C GLU A 451 -12.60 -10.21 79.19
N THR A 452 -11.73 -10.04 78.20
CA THR A 452 -10.55 -9.15 78.24
C THR A 452 -10.76 -7.78 77.59
N THR A 453 -11.91 -7.52 76.96
CA THR A 453 -12.14 -6.28 76.22
C THR A 453 -12.53 -5.13 77.14
N VAL A 454 -11.62 -4.17 77.29
CA VAL A 454 -11.79 -2.98 78.15
C VAL A 454 -12.31 -1.75 77.40
N SER A 455 -12.46 -1.83 76.07
CA SER A 455 -12.94 -0.74 75.23
C SER A 455 -13.79 -1.23 74.04
N VAL A 456 -14.82 -0.46 73.70
CA VAL A 456 -15.75 -0.75 72.60
C VAL A 456 -16.12 0.55 71.86
N TYR A 457 -16.63 0.43 70.63
CA TYR A 457 -17.17 1.58 69.91
C TYR A 457 -18.57 1.96 70.41
N VAL A 458 -18.89 3.25 70.31
CA VAL A 458 -20.28 3.73 70.40
C VAL A 458 -21.13 3.16 69.25
N ASP A 459 -22.45 3.05 69.46
CA ASP A 459 -23.39 2.67 68.40
C ASP A 459 -23.91 3.93 67.67
N PRO A 460 -23.50 4.19 66.42
CA PRO A 460 -23.83 5.43 65.72
C PRO A 460 -25.21 5.37 65.06
N SER A 461 -26.02 6.41 65.26
CA SER A 461 -27.27 6.57 64.52
C SER A 461 -27.01 6.97 63.06
N LYS A 462 -28.05 6.89 62.22
CA LYS A 462 -28.01 7.44 60.85
C LYS A 462 -27.67 8.93 60.82
N SER A 463 -28.10 9.68 61.83
CA SER A 463 -27.83 11.12 61.94
C SER A 463 -26.37 11.40 62.27
N ASP A 464 -25.79 10.59 63.16
CA ASP A 464 -24.38 10.74 63.58
C ASP A 464 -23.43 10.50 62.41
N VAL A 465 -23.65 9.40 61.67
CA VAL A 465 -22.89 9.07 60.46
C VAL A 465 -23.02 10.21 59.43
N ARG A 466 -24.24 10.68 59.15
CA ARG A 466 -24.44 11.78 58.20
C ARG A 466 -23.75 13.07 58.65
N SER A 467 -23.84 13.41 59.93
CA SER A 467 -23.26 14.64 60.47
C SER A 467 -21.74 14.65 60.36
N ALA A 468 -21.09 13.50 60.60
CA ALA A 468 -19.64 13.35 60.46
C ALA A 468 -19.17 13.49 59.00
N PHE A 469 -19.92 12.93 58.03
CA PHE A 469 -19.54 12.96 56.61
C PHE A 469 -20.00 14.21 55.85
N ARG A 470 -21.02 14.93 56.33
CA ARG A 470 -21.57 16.13 55.68
C ARG A 470 -20.51 17.13 55.23
N PRO A 471 -19.51 17.50 56.06
CA PRO A 471 -18.54 18.53 55.69
C PRO A 471 -17.51 18.04 54.67
N LEU A 472 -17.57 16.79 54.20
CA LEU A 472 -16.73 16.27 53.12
C LEU A 472 -17.37 16.51 51.74
N VAL A 473 -18.70 16.52 51.67
CA VAL A 473 -19.45 16.57 50.40
C VAL A 473 -20.35 17.80 50.26
N VAL A 474 -20.69 18.48 51.36
CA VAL A 474 -21.47 19.71 51.36
C VAL A 474 -20.57 20.89 51.71
N ARG A 475 -20.56 21.92 50.85
CA ARG A 475 -19.74 23.13 51.01
C ARG A 475 -20.55 24.41 51.04
#